data_AF-A0A662PFH5-F1
#
_entry.id   AF-A0A662PFH5-F1
#
_cell.length_a   1.000
_cell.length_b   1.000
_cell.length_c   1.000
_cell.angle_alpha   90.00
_cell.angle_beta   90.00
_cell.angle_gamma   90.00
#
_symmetry.space_group_name_H-M   'P 1'
#
loop_
_entity.id
_entity.type
_entity.pdbx_description
1 polymer ?
#
loop_
_entity_poly.entity_id
_entity_poly.type
_entity_poly.pdbx_seq_one_letter_code
_entity_poly.pdbx_strand_id
1 'polypeptide(L)'
;MIRIIPVLILLFYACIEDIKKREIEDWVWIVMIAIGLLFGVYDYSQNITYKTLAENITLIKIIALFIIVYIAILILEKSSFQENIKETPYILAFLGVSVLMFFAPNPFNVIFQNMSVTFIFIFFITFFGLMGGGDGKALIALSSLFFGTEKTLPIFSISVFDNSLILVIFLPLAIFFYNVLKKSKFEGIEGQKLAKIRAYFTGYPICIAHLSDKTFPLVFCEDGKLKLRSALGTIEYDVDKYREEISPYTERVWVTPGLPFLIPITLGFITAYFYGDLLFKLLFYLF
;
A
#
# COMPACT_ATOMS: atom_id res chain seq x y z
N MET A 1 -6.22 -22.14 4.84
CA MET A 1 -7.50 -21.63 4.27
C MET A 1 -8.30 -20.78 5.25
N ILE A 2 -8.45 -21.15 6.53
CA ILE A 2 -9.31 -20.43 7.49
C ILE A 2 -8.91 -18.94 7.70
N ARG A 3 -7.61 -18.60 7.55
CA ARG A 3 -7.07 -17.24 7.80
C ARG A 3 -7.46 -16.18 6.77
N ILE A 4 -7.86 -16.57 5.55
CA ILE A 4 -8.00 -15.64 4.42
C ILE A 4 -9.27 -14.81 4.54
N ILE A 5 -10.36 -15.44 4.99
CA ILE A 5 -11.67 -14.81 5.10
C ILE A 5 -11.61 -13.57 6.00
N PRO A 6 -11.12 -13.64 7.26
CA PRO A 6 -11.06 -12.44 8.11
C PRO A 6 -10.11 -11.38 7.53
N VAL A 7 -9.03 -11.78 6.87
CA VAL A 7 -8.08 -10.85 6.24
C VAL A 7 -8.72 -10.10 5.07
N LEU A 8 -9.43 -10.80 4.19
CA LEU A 8 -10.16 -10.16 3.10
C LEU A 8 -11.22 -9.19 3.62
N ILE A 9 -11.97 -9.57 4.67
CA ILE A 9 -12.96 -8.68 5.29
C ILE A 9 -12.30 -7.38 5.77
N LEU A 10 -11.17 -7.48 6.47
CA LEU A 10 -10.43 -6.32 6.98
C LEU A 10 -9.81 -5.48 5.86
N LEU A 11 -9.25 -6.10 4.82
CA LEU A 11 -8.69 -5.40 3.66
C LEU A 11 -9.78 -4.69 2.83
N PHE A 12 -10.94 -5.33 2.61
CA PHE A 12 -12.07 -4.69 1.93
C PHE A 12 -12.63 -3.53 2.76
N TYR A 13 -12.75 -3.71 4.08
CA TYR A 13 -13.13 -2.62 4.98
C TYR A 13 -12.14 -1.46 4.88
N ALA A 14 -10.84 -1.73 4.94
CA ALA A 14 -9.79 -0.72 4.82
C ALA A 14 -9.82 -0.02 3.46
N CYS A 15 -10.08 -0.74 2.36
CA CYS A 15 -10.28 -0.12 1.04
C CYS A 15 -11.48 0.83 1.03
N ILE A 16 -12.59 0.46 1.65
CA ILE A 16 -13.79 1.31 1.72
C ILE A 16 -13.51 2.56 2.54
N GLU A 17 -12.84 2.41 3.69
CA GLU A 17 -12.46 3.54 4.55
C GLU A 17 -11.48 4.47 3.83
N ASP A 18 -10.48 3.94 3.15
CA ASP A 18 -9.49 4.73 2.40
C ASP A 18 -10.14 5.52 1.25
N ILE A 19 -11.04 4.89 0.49
CA ILE A 19 -11.83 5.57 -0.54
C ILE A 19 -12.70 6.68 0.05
N LYS A 20 -13.25 6.49 1.26
CA LYS A 20 -14.19 7.44 1.88
C LYS A 20 -13.48 8.59 2.61
N LYS A 21 -12.50 8.28 3.45
CA LYS A 21 -11.90 9.18 4.44
C LYS A 21 -10.42 9.47 4.21
N ARG A 22 -9.72 8.75 3.30
CA ARG A 22 -8.26 8.82 3.09
C ARG A 22 -7.39 8.46 4.31
N GLU A 23 -8.03 8.06 5.39
CA GLU A 23 -7.39 7.66 6.63
C GLU A 23 -8.01 6.34 7.09
N ILE A 24 -7.15 5.42 7.50
CA ILE A 24 -7.54 4.10 7.98
C ILE A 24 -7.14 4.03 9.43
N GLU A 25 -8.09 3.71 10.30
CA GLU A 25 -7.83 3.59 11.72
C GLU A 25 -6.90 2.39 12.02
N ASP A 26 -5.92 2.61 12.90
CA ASP A 26 -4.84 1.66 13.16
C ASP A 26 -5.30 0.33 13.78
N TRP A 27 -6.49 0.29 14.39
CA TRP A 27 -7.04 -0.93 14.96
C TRP A 27 -7.20 -2.03 13.90
N VAL A 28 -7.42 -1.69 12.63
CA VAL A 28 -7.55 -2.66 11.54
C VAL A 28 -6.27 -3.49 11.43
N TRP A 29 -5.12 -2.83 11.45
CA TRP A 29 -3.81 -3.47 11.35
C TRP A 29 -3.48 -4.27 12.61
N ILE A 30 -3.82 -3.73 13.78
CA ILE A 30 -3.63 -4.40 15.07
C ILE A 30 -4.44 -5.70 15.13
N VAL A 31 -5.71 -5.67 14.67
CA VAL A 31 -6.57 -6.86 14.61
C VAL A 31 -6.00 -7.88 13.64
N MET A 32 -5.53 -7.47 12.46
CA MET A 32 -4.88 -8.39 11.51
C MET A 32 -3.67 -9.10 12.14
N ILE A 33 -2.81 -8.36 12.86
CA ILE A 33 -1.63 -8.92 13.52
C ILE A 33 -2.03 -9.84 14.67
N ALA A 34 -3.03 -9.47 15.47
CA ALA A 34 -3.56 -10.33 16.52
C ALA A 34 -4.10 -11.66 15.96
N ILE A 35 -4.80 -11.62 14.83
CA ILE A 35 -5.27 -12.83 14.13
C ILE A 35 -4.06 -13.67 13.67
N GLY A 36 -3.04 -13.05 13.07
CA GLY A 36 -1.80 -13.73 12.67
C GLY A 36 -1.12 -14.45 13.84
N LEU A 37 -1.06 -13.79 15.00
CA LEU A 37 -0.51 -14.35 16.22
C LEU A 37 -1.31 -15.52 16.77
N LEU A 38 -2.63 -15.40 16.89
CA LEU A 38 -3.50 -16.49 17.36
C LEU A 38 -3.33 -17.74 16.48
N PHE A 39 -3.22 -17.51 15.19
CA PHE A 39 -2.97 -18.55 14.22
C PHE A 39 -1.56 -19.15 14.31
N GLY A 40 -0.53 -18.33 14.60
CA GLY A 40 0.81 -18.81 14.91
C GLY A 40 0.86 -19.68 16.18
N VAL A 41 0.10 -19.32 17.22
CA VAL A 41 -0.08 -20.14 18.42
C VAL A 41 -0.78 -21.45 18.09
N TYR A 42 -1.83 -21.40 17.27
CA TYR A 42 -2.52 -22.61 16.81
C TYR A 42 -1.57 -23.55 16.04
N ASP A 43 -0.80 -23.04 15.06
CA ASP A 43 0.17 -23.86 14.31
C ASP A 43 1.26 -24.45 15.21
N TYR A 44 1.71 -23.69 16.21
CA TYR A 44 2.64 -24.17 17.22
C TYR A 44 2.03 -25.30 18.06
N SER A 45 0.78 -25.15 18.51
CA SER A 45 0.09 -26.14 19.36
C SER A 45 -0.09 -27.50 18.66
N GLN A 46 -0.17 -27.51 17.33
CA GLN A 46 -0.30 -28.73 16.53
C GLN A 46 1.05 -29.40 16.25
N ASN A 47 2.18 -28.72 16.47
CA ASN A 47 3.52 -29.27 16.28
C ASN A 47 4.05 -29.91 17.58
N ILE A 48 3.92 -31.24 17.67
CA ILE A 48 4.15 -32.06 18.86
C ILE A 48 5.60 -32.06 19.39
N THR A 49 6.57 -31.57 18.60
CA THR A 49 8.01 -31.70 18.88
C THR A 49 8.58 -30.71 19.92
N TYR A 50 7.86 -29.66 20.31
CA TYR A 50 8.41 -28.59 21.16
C TYR A 50 7.67 -28.49 22.49
N LYS A 51 8.03 -29.33 23.48
CA LYS A 51 7.41 -29.27 24.80
C LYS A 51 8.36 -28.86 25.93
N THR A 52 7.82 -28.02 26.81
CA THR A 52 8.22 -27.68 28.19
C THR A 52 9.30 -26.62 28.49
N LEU A 53 10.29 -26.33 27.64
CA LEU A 53 11.15 -25.12 27.81
C LEU A 53 10.81 -24.00 26.82
N ALA A 54 10.18 -24.36 25.70
CA ALA A 54 9.80 -23.43 24.63
C ALA A 54 8.60 -22.53 24.99
N GLU A 55 7.77 -22.88 25.98
CA GLU A 55 6.52 -22.16 26.30
C GLU A 55 6.77 -20.78 26.93
N ASN A 56 7.67 -20.68 27.92
CA ASN A 56 8.03 -19.40 28.56
C ASN A 56 8.78 -18.47 27.60
N ILE A 57 9.68 -19.04 26.76
CA ILE A 57 10.36 -18.30 25.69
C ILE A 57 9.36 -17.80 24.65
N THR A 58 8.32 -18.58 24.34
CA THR A 58 7.27 -18.23 23.38
C THR A 58 6.39 -17.08 23.88
N LEU A 59 5.98 -17.10 25.16
CA LEU A 59 5.20 -16.00 25.75
C LEU A 59 6.00 -14.68 25.74
N ILE A 60 7.27 -14.73 26.14
CA ILE A 60 8.17 -13.56 26.09
C ILE A 60 8.33 -13.05 24.66
N LYS A 61 8.43 -13.94 23.67
CA LYS A 61 8.48 -13.56 22.25
C LYS A 61 7.19 -12.90 21.78
N ILE A 62 6.01 -13.44 22.13
CA ILE A 62 4.71 -12.86 21.75
C ILE A 62 4.59 -11.45 22.32
N ILE A 63 4.95 -11.24 23.59
CA ILE A 63 4.94 -9.91 24.23
C ILE A 63 5.93 -8.97 23.52
N ALA A 64 7.13 -9.45 23.22
CA ALA A 64 8.10 -8.69 22.44
C ALA A 64 7.56 -8.32 21.06
N LEU A 65 6.81 -9.20 20.37
CA LEU A 65 6.18 -8.86 19.09
C LEU A 65 5.19 -7.72 19.21
N PHE A 66 4.30 -7.77 20.20
CA PHE A 66 3.32 -6.71 20.40
C PHE A 66 4.00 -5.37 20.64
N ILE A 67 5.09 -5.36 21.43
CA ILE A 67 5.88 -4.14 21.68
C ILE A 67 6.56 -3.66 20.40
N ILE A 68 7.23 -4.56 19.67
CA ILE A 68 7.95 -4.27 18.42
C ILE A 68 7.01 -3.73 17.35
N VAL A 69 5.86 -4.37 17.16
CA VAL A 69 4.82 -3.96 16.21
C VAL A 69 4.22 -2.63 16.62
N TYR A 70 3.90 -2.44 17.90
CA TYR A 70 3.38 -1.18 18.40
C TYR A 70 4.38 -0.05 18.16
N ILE A 71 5.67 -0.28 18.45
CA ILE A 71 6.75 0.66 18.14
C ILE A 71 6.85 0.91 16.63
N ALA A 72 6.79 -0.13 15.79
CA ALA A 72 6.83 0.00 14.33
C ALA A 72 5.65 0.84 13.79
N ILE A 73 4.44 0.61 14.32
CA ILE A 73 3.25 1.40 13.97
C ILE A 73 3.45 2.85 14.40
N LEU A 74 3.94 3.12 15.61
CA LEU A 74 4.22 4.47 16.08
C LEU A 74 5.30 5.18 15.25
N ILE A 75 6.35 4.48 14.84
CA ILE A 75 7.39 5.01 13.93
C ILE A 75 6.73 5.36 12.58
N LEU A 76 5.94 4.45 12.01
CA LEU A 76 5.30 4.68 10.70
C LEU A 76 4.21 5.75 10.72
N GLU A 77 3.54 5.93 11.86
CA GLU A 77 2.58 7.00 12.07
C GLU A 77 3.28 8.36 12.17
N LYS A 78 4.47 8.40 12.77
CA LYS A 78 5.23 9.62 13.00
C LYS A 78 6.20 10.00 11.87
N SER A 79 6.52 9.05 11.00
CA SER A 79 7.42 9.25 9.85
C SER A 79 6.79 10.03 8.69
N SER A 80 5.53 10.48 8.81
CA SER A 80 5.04 11.58 7.99
C SER A 80 5.85 12.85 8.33
N PHE A 81 6.83 13.15 7.47
CA PHE A 81 7.58 14.40 7.39
C PHE A 81 8.92 14.48 8.17
N GLN A 82 10.00 14.23 7.40
CA GLN A 82 11.29 14.93 7.31
C GLN A 82 12.02 15.57 8.52
N GLU A 83 11.63 15.33 9.78
CA GLU A 83 12.39 15.79 10.93
C GLU A 83 12.69 14.70 11.96
N ASN A 84 13.99 14.48 12.10
CA ASN A 84 14.74 14.04 13.27
C ASN A 84 15.14 12.56 13.42
N ILE A 85 16.45 12.44 13.56
CA ILE A 85 17.33 11.43 14.19
C ILE A 85 16.77 10.76 15.47
N LYS A 86 15.65 11.22 16.02
CA LYS A 86 14.99 10.71 17.24
C LYS A 86 14.36 9.32 17.08
N GLU A 87 14.13 8.84 15.85
CA GLU A 87 13.54 7.51 15.59
C GLU A 87 14.57 6.38 15.48
N THR A 88 15.83 6.74 15.23
CA THR A 88 17.00 5.85 15.17
C THR A 88 17.08 4.80 16.29
N PRO A 89 16.86 5.12 17.59
CA PRO A 89 16.92 4.13 18.66
C PRO A 89 15.79 3.08 18.57
N TYR A 90 14.60 3.45 18.10
CA TYR A 90 13.49 2.51 17.97
C TYR A 90 13.70 1.56 16.78
N ILE A 91 14.27 2.06 15.68
CA ILE A 91 14.64 1.27 14.51
C ILE A 91 15.77 0.29 14.87
N LEU A 92 16.79 0.73 15.60
CA LEU A 92 17.87 -0.12 16.09
C LEU A 92 17.38 -1.16 17.10
N ALA A 93 16.43 -0.81 17.97
CA ALA A 93 15.82 -1.74 18.90
C ALA A 93 15.00 -2.81 18.16
N PHE A 94 14.20 -2.41 17.17
CA PHE A 94 13.46 -3.32 16.29
C PHE A 94 14.42 -4.29 15.60
N LEU A 95 15.43 -3.77 14.88
CA LEU A 95 16.46 -4.56 14.20
C LEU A 95 17.19 -5.51 15.16
N GLY A 96 17.57 -5.01 16.34
CA GLY A 96 18.23 -5.82 17.37
C GLY A 96 17.37 -6.99 17.82
N VAL A 97 16.07 -6.77 18.08
CA VAL A 97 15.18 -7.85 18.51
C VAL A 97 14.88 -8.83 17.37
N SER A 98 14.72 -8.33 16.14
CA SER A 98 14.59 -9.16 14.93
C SER A 98 15.78 -10.11 14.73
N VAL A 99 17.00 -9.61 14.91
CA VAL A 99 18.23 -10.41 14.82
C VAL A 99 18.33 -11.42 15.96
N LEU A 100 17.96 -11.05 17.19
CA LEU A 100 17.94 -11.98 18.32
C LEU A 100 16.91 -13.10 18.12
N MET A 101 15.78 -12.81 17.47
CA MET A 101 14.74 -13.78 17.14
C MET A 101 15.11 -14.71 15.98
N PHE A 102 16.09 -14.33 15.14
CA PHE A 102 16.60 -15.16 14.05
C PHE A 102 17.23 -16.47 14.55
N PHE A 103 17.91 -16.43 15.69
CA PHE A 103 18.68 -17.57 16.21
C PHE A 103 17.89 -18.49 17.15
N ALA A 104 16.67 -18.13 17.53
CA ALA A 104 15.89 -19.00 18.39
C ALA A 104 15.37 -20.21 17.60
N PRO A 105 14.97 -21.33 18.21
CA PRO A 105 14.26 -22.42 17.52
C PRO A 105 12.77 -22.42 17.91
N ASN A 106 11.84 -22.04 17.01
CA ASN A 106 10.37 -22.10 17.13
C ASN A 106 9.67 -21.60 15.84
N PRO A 107 8.43 -22.03 15.51
CA PRO A 107 7.72 -21.56 14.31
C PRO A 107 7.42 -20.05 14.32
N PHE A 108 7.36 -19.44 15.51
CA PHE A 108 7.24 -17.98 15.63
C PHE A 108 8.38 -17.22 14.96
N ASN A 109 9.58 -17.80 14.87
CA ASN A 109 10.71 -17.09 14.26
C ASN A 109 10.46 -16.78 12.78
N VAL A 110 9.69 -17.62 12.08
CA VAL A 110 9.35 -17.38 10.67
C VAL A 110 8.41 -16.17 10.56
N ILE A 111 7.48 -16.01 11.50
CA ILE A 111 6.61 -14.80 11.59
C ILE A 111 7.49 -13.58 11.83
N PHE A 112 8.37 -13.65 12.83
CA PHE A 112 9.25 -12.55 13.17
C PHE A 112 10.18 -12.16 12.03
N GLN A 113 10.79 -13.13 11.36
CA GLN A 113 11.66 -12.90 10.21
C GLN A 113 10.89 -12.21 9.09
N ASN A 114 9.70 -12.72 8.72
CA ASN A 114 8.88 -12.12 7.68
C ASN A 114 8.45 -10.69 8.02
N MET A 115 7.98 -10.46 9.24
CA MET A 115 7.60 -9.12 9.69
C MET A 115 8.79 -8.17 9.74
N SER A 116 9.95 -8.65 10.14
CA SER A 116 11.15 -7.83 10.25
C SER A 116 11.68 -7.41 8.89
N VAL A 117 11.80 -8.36 7.96
CA VAL A 117 12.25 -8.05 6.60
C VAL A 117 11.22 -7.17 5.88
N THR A 118 9.92 -7.43 6.08
CA THR A 118 8.87 -6.56 5.55
C THR A 118 8.99 -5.16 6.13
N PHE A 119 9.11 -5.00 7.45
CA PHE A 119 9.27 -3.69 8.08
C PHE A 119 10.50 -2.94 7.55
N ILE A 120 11.65 -3.59 7.43
CA ILE A 120 12.87 -2.97 6.86
C ILE A 120 12.60 -2.51 5.43
N PHE A 121 11.98 -3.35 4.62
CA PHE A 121 11.61 -3.03 3.24
C PHE A 121 10.67 -1.83 3.16
N ILE A 122 9.58 -1.82 3.94
CA ILE A 122 8.63 -0.72 4.01
C ILE A 122 9.29 0.56 4.52
N PHE A 123 10.13 0.46 5.55
CA PHE A 123 10.89 1.59 6.09
C PHE A 123 11.76 2.24 5.01
N PHE A 124 12.49 1.45 4.22
CA PHE A 124 13.30 1.99 3.11
C PHE A 124 12.42 2.66 2.05
N ILE A 125 11.32 2.05 1.64
CA ILE A 125 10.42 2.61 0.63
C ILE A 125 9.81 3.94 1.11
N THR A 126 9.33 3.99 2.36
CA THR A 126 8.78 5.20 2.96
C THR A 126 9.86 6.26 3.18
N PHE A 127 11.10 5.86 3.54
CA PHE A 127 12.25 6.78 3.65
C PHE A 127 12.55 7.50 2.34
N PHE A 128 12.41 6.83 1.20
CA PHE A 128 12.52 7.45 -0.13
C PHE A 128 11.24 8.16 -0.60
N GLY A 129 10.20 8.23 0.23
CA GLY A 129 8.92 8.88 -0.09
C GLY A 129 8.10 8.14 -1.15
N LEU A 130 8.38 6.86 -1.39
CA LEU A 130 7.74 6.09 -2.46
C LEU A 130 6.38 5.48 -2.07
N MET A 131 6.06 5.41 -0.78
CA MET A 131 4.82 4.79 -0.29
C MET A 131 4.36 5.42 1.03
N GLY A 132 3.04 5.55 1.19
CA GLY A 132 2.41 6.09 2.39
C GLY A 132 2.46 5.13 3.59
N GLY A 133 2.38 5.69 4.79
CA GLY A 133 2.42 4.92 6.04
C GLY A 133 1.28 3.91 6.17
N GLY A 134 0.06 4.27 5.73
CA GLY A 134 -1.11 3.38 5.78
C GLY A 134 -0.93 2.10 4.95
N ASP A 135 -0.48 2.23 3.71
CA ASP A 135 -0.19 1.10 2.81
C ASP A 135 0.93 0.21 3.38
N GLY A 136 1.95 0.82 4.00
CA GLY A 136 3.04 0.11 4.66
C GLY A 136 2.58 -0.70 5.87
N LYS A 137 1.69 -0.14 6.71
CA LYS A 137 1.09 -0.85 7.85
C LYS A 137 0.29 -2.08 7.38
N ALA A 138 -0.41 -1.99 6.24
CA ALA A 138 -1.13 -3.13 5.67
C ALA A 138 -0.21 -4.29 5.29
N LEU A 139 0.93 -4.01 4.63
CA LEU A 139 1.91 -5.03 4.24
C LEU A 139 2.59 -5.67 5.45
N ILE A 140 2.92 -4.89 6.49
CA ILE A 140 3.44 -5.43 7.74
C ILE A 140 2.41 -6.33 8.41
N ALA A 141 1.14 -5.92 8.45
CA ALA A 141 0.08 -6.73 9.00
C ALA A 141 -0.07 -8.07 8.25
N LEU A 142 -0.03 -8.05 6.92
CA LEU A 142 -0.06 -9.26 6.08
C LEU A 142 1.10 -10.22 6.35
N SER A 143 2.29 -9.69 6.63
CA SER A 143 3.49 -10.51 6.89
C SER A 143 3.40 -11.32 8.18
N SER A 144 2.51 -10.92 9.10
CA SER A 144 2.21 -11.67 10.33
C SER A 144 1.31 -12.88 10.12
N LEU A 145 0.54 -12.90 9.03
CA LEU A 145 -0.55 -13.85 8.77
C LEU A 145 -0.15 -14.96 7.79
N PHE A 146 0.67 -14.61 6.80
CA PHE A 146 1.02 -15.48 5.69
C PHE A 146 2.53 -15.58 5.52
N PHE A 147 2.97 -16.80 5.26
CA PHE A 147 4.36 -17.12 4.93
C PHE A 147 4.47 -17.43 3.45
N GLY A 148 5.67 -17.22 2.90
CA GLY A 148 5.96 -17.69 1.55
C GLY A 148 5.69 -19.19 1.42
N THR A 149 5.10 -19.56 0.30
CA THR A 149 4.93 -20.95 -0.13
C THR A 149 5.81 -21.20 -1.35
N GLU A 150 5.91 -22.42 -1.85
CA GLU A 150 6.65 -22.72 -3.09
C GLU A 150 6.18 -21.89 -4.30
N LYS A 151 4.96 -21.33 -4.26
CA LYS A 151 4.38 -20.52 -5.33
C LYS A 151 4.65 -19.01 -5.21
N THR A 152 5.23 -18.57 -4.10
CA THR A 152 5.49 -17.16 -3.80
C THR A 152 6.93 -16.97 -3.34
N LEU A 153 7.40 -15.74 -3.26
CA LEU A 153 8.66 -15.46 -2.55
C LEU A 153 8.55 -15.96 -1.09
N PRO A 154 9.69 -16.26 -0.44
CA PRO A 154 9.73 -16.69 0.97
C PRO A 154 9.00 -15.74 1.92
N ILE A 155 8.90 -14.46 1.53
CA ILE A 155 8.16 -13.42 2.23
C ILE A 155 6.92 -13.08 1.40
N PHE A 156 5.78 -13.59 1.83
CA PHE A 156 4.51 -13.46 1.11
C PHE A 156 4.09 -12.00 0.88
N SER A 157 4.39 -11.10 1.81
CA SER A 157 4.03 -9.68 1.68
C SER A 157 4.81 -8.95 0.58
N ILE A 158 6.02 -9.42 0.24
CA ILE A 158 6.76 -8.89 -0.91
C ILE A 158 6.09 -9.34 -2.20
N SER A 159 5.69 -10.61 -2.31
CA SER A 159 4.91 -11.08 -3.47
C SER A 159 3.56 -10.36 -3.62
N VAL A 160 2.90 -10.02 -2.51
CA VAL A 160 1.70 -9.17 -2.54
C VAL A 160 2.03 -7.81 -3.16
N PHE A 161 3.09 -7.16 -2.67
CA PHE A 161 3.54 -5.88 -3.18
C PHE A 161 3.92 -5.94 -4.68
N ASP A 162 4.70 -6.93 -5.10
CA ASP A 162 5.11 -7.11 -6.49
C ASP A 162 3.90 -7.30 -7.43
N ASN A 163 2.97 -8.17 -7.04
CA ASN A 163 1.71 -8.34 -7.77
C ASN A 163 0.91 -7.04 -7.84
N SER A 164 0.91 -6.25 -6.76
CA SER A 164 0.23 -4.96 -6.71
C SER A 164 0.83 -3.95 -7.70
N LEU A 165 2.18 -3.91 -7.79
CA LEU A 165 2.88 -3.06 -8.75
C LEU A 165 2.54 -3.45 -10.20
N ILE A 166 2.51 -4.75 -10.50
CA ILE A 166 2.10 -5.24 -11.83
C ILE A 166 0.67 -4.77 -12.14
N LEU A 167 -0.25 -4.87 -11.18
CA LEU A 167 -1.64 -4.42 -11.35
C LEU A 167 -1.73 -2.90 -11.58
N VAL A 168 -0.90 -2.09 -10.91
CA VAL A 168 -0.85 -0.64 -11.13
C VAL A 168 -0.39 -0.28 -12.54
N ILE A 169 0.48 -1.08 -13.19
CA ILE A 169 0.87 -0.84 -14.59
C ILE A 169 -0.34 -0.90 -15.54
N PHE A 170 -1.38 -1.68 -15.20
CA PHE A 170 -2.61 -1.73 -15.98
C PHE A 170 -3.54 -0.52 -15.77
N LEU A 171 -3.36 0.27 -14.71
CA LEU A 171 -4.23 1.41 -14.43
C LEU A 171 -4.13 2.51 -15.52
N PRO A 172 -2.93 2.99 -15.93
CA PRO A 172 -2.82 3.92 -17.04
C PRO A 172 -3.38 3.38 -18.36
N LEU A 173 -3.25 2.07 -18.59
CA LEU A 173 -3.83 1.41 -19.76
C LEU A 173 -5.37 1.42 -19.70
N ALA A 174 -5.95 1.13 -18.54
CA ALA A 174 -7.39 1.17 -18.33
C ALA A 174 -7.95 2.58 -18.54
N ILE A 175 -7.28 3.61 -18.02
CA ILE A 175 -7.65 5.03 -18.23
C ILE A 175 -7.54 5.40 -19.71
N PHE A 176 -6.47 4.97 -20.38
CA PHE A 176 -6.30 5.18 -21.82
C PHE A 176 -7.48 4.59 -22.61
N PHE A 177 -7.80 3.31 -22.39
CA PHE A 177 -8.93 2.67 -23.09
C PHE A 177 -10.27 3.32 -22.74
N TYR A 178 -10.48 3.73 -21.49
CA TYR A 178 -11.66 4.50 -21.09
C TYR A 178 -11.78 5.79 -21.90
N ASN A 179 -10.69 6.54 -22.06
CA ASN A 179 -10.68 7.78 -22.85
C ASN A 179 -10.91 7.54 -24.35
N VAL A 180 -10.33 6.47 -24.92
CA VAL A 180 -10.56 6.08 -26.32
C VAL A 180 -12.04 5.75 -26.54
N LEU A 181 -12.61 4.91 -25.68
CA LEU A 181 -14.01 4.49 -25.78
C LEU A 181 -14.99 5.65 -25.61
N LYS A 182 -14.69 6.59 -24.71
CA LYS A 182 -15.47 7.82 -24.50
C LYS A 182 -15.18 8.90 -25.54
N LYS A 183 -14.24 8.69 -26.45
CA LYS A 183 -13.77 9.68 -27.45
C LYS A 183 -13.43 11.03 -26.80
N SER A 184 -12.80 10.98 -25.62
CA SER A 184 -12.42 12.16 -24.84
C SER A 184 -11.52 13.09 -25.65
N LYS A 185 -11.80 14.40 -25.63
CA LYS A 185 -11.02 15.42 -26.34
C LYS A 185 -10.53 16.51 -25.38
N PHE A 186 -9.40 17.12 -25.74
CA PHE A 186 -8.88 18.31 -25.07
C PHE A 186 -9.46 19.56 -25.75
N GLU A 187 -10.68 19.94 -25.37
CA GLU A 187 -11.36 21.12 -25.91
C GLU A 187 -10.85 22.38 -25.21
N GLY A 188 -10.37 23.37 -25.97
CA GLY A 188 -9.91 24.66 -25.41
C GLY A 188 -8.64 24.61 -24.56
N ILE A 189 -7.96 23.46 -24.45
CA ILE A 189 -6.78 23.27 -23.60
C ILE A 189 -5.50 23.36 -24.44
N GLU A 190 -4.66 24.35 -24.12
CA GLU A 190 -3.31 24.51 -24.64
C GLU A 190 -2.34 23.56 -23.94
N GLY A 191 -1.39 23.00 -24.69
CA GLY A 191 -0.40 22.09 -24.14
C GLY A 191 0.39 21.37 -25.23
N GLN A 192 1.63 21.00 -24.92
CA GLN A 192 2.49 20.24 -25.84
C GLN A 192 1.88 18.88 -26.17
N LYS A 193 2.14 18.37 -27.39
CA LYS A 193 1.62 17.05 -27.83
C LYS A 193 1.96 15.93 -26.85
N LEU A 194 3.19 15.90 -26.33
CA LEU A 194 3.62 14.89 -25.35
C LEU A 194 2.87 15.00 -24.02
N ALA A 195 2.58 16.22 -23.55
CA ALA A 195 1.82 16.41 -22.33
C ALA A 195 0.37 15.90 -22.49
N LYS A 196 -0.26 16.16 -23.65
CA LYS A 196 -1.60 15.64 -23.97
C LYS A 196 -1.62 14.12 -24.03
N ILE A 197 -0.61 13.49 -24.64
CA ILE A 197 -0.48 12.03 -24.68
C ILE A 197 -0.38 11.49 -23.25
N ARG A 198 0.51 12.03 -22.41
CA ARG A 198 0.65 11.59 -21.00
C ARG A 198 -0.66 11.74 -20.22
N ALA A 199 -1.31 12.89 -20.31
CA ALA A 199 -2.59 13.13 -19.64
C ALA A 199 -3.70 12.16 -20.08
N TYR A 200 -3.64 11.67 -21.32
CA TYR A 200 -4.59 10.68 -21.83
C TYR A 200 -4.43 9.29 -21.17
N PHE A 201 -3.24 8.96 -20.67
CA PHE A 201 -2.98 7.74 -19.89
C PHE A 201 -3.22 7.94 -18.40
N THR A 202 -3.02 9.16 -17.86
CA THR A 202 -3.07 9.39 -16.42
C THR A 202 -4.36 10.02 -15.93
N GLY A 203 -5.17 10.62 -16.80
CA GLY A 203 -6.37 11.33 -16.39
C GLY A 203 -7.53 11.20 -17.36
N TYR A 204 -8.68 11.75 -17.00
CA TYR A 204 -9.92 11.70 -17.76
C TYR A 204 -10.75 12.97 -17.54
N PRO A 205 -11.64 13.36 -18.47
CA PRO A 205 -12.45 14.55 -18.32
C PRO A 205 -13.69 14.32 -17.43
N ILE A 206 -13.85 15.13 -16.39
CA ILE A 206 -15.04 15.18 -15.53
C ILE A 206 -15.73 16.54 -15.62
N CYS A 207 -17.03 16.57 -15.29
CA CYS A 207 -17.73 17.84 -15.13
C CYS A 207 -17.28 18.52 -13.82
N ILE A 208 -17.08 19.83 -13.84
CA ILE A 208 -16.63 20.61 -12.68
C ILE A 208 -17.58 20.47 -11.48
N ALA A 209 -18.89 20.25 -11.73
CA ALA A 209 -19.86 20.01 -10.68
C ALA A 209 -19.53 18.75 -9.84
N HIS A 210 -18.86 17.76 -10.44
CA HIS A 210 -18.43 16.52 -9.79
C HIS A 210 -16.97 16.55 -9.31
N LEU A 211 -16.33 17.72 -9.30
CA LEU A 211 -14.98 17.85 -8.74
C LEU A 211 -15.00 17.48 -7.26
N SER A 212 -14.03 16.69 -6.83
CA SER A 212 -13.85 16.29 -5.43
C SER A 212 -12.38 16.45 -5.04
N ASP A 213 -12.14 16.51 -3.73
CA ASP A 213 -10.82 16.41 -3.09
C ASP A 213 -10.03 15.14 -3.48
N LYS A 214 -10.71 14.14 -4.03
CA LYS A 214 -10.13 12.84 -4.44
C LYS A 214 -9.65 12.80 -5.89
N THR A 215 -9.86 13.88 -6.64
CA THR A 215 -9.44 13.99 -8.04
C THR A 215 -8.45 15.13 -8.17
N PHE A 216 -7.31 14.90 -8.84
CA PHE A 216 -6.29 15.93 -8.96
C PHE A 216 -6.37 16.61 -10.33
N PRO A 217 -6.54 17.94 -10.42
CA PRO A 217 -6.67 18.63 -11.70
C PRO A 217 -5.37 18.60 -12.50
N LEU A 218 -5.50 18.39 -13.81
CA LEU A 218 -4.38 18.43 -14.77
C LEU A 218 -4.31 19.76 -15.55
N VAL A 219 -5.35 20.58 -15.45
CA VAL A 219 -5.50 21.82 -16.22
C VAL A 219 -5.53 22.99 -15.23
N PHE A 220 -4.83 24.06 -15.55
CA PHE A 220 -4.82 25.29 -14.74
C PHE A 220 -5.01 26.50 -15.65
N CYS A 221 -5.56 27.59 -15.10
CA CYS A 221 -5.67 28.84 -15.83
C CYS A 221 -4.37 29.64 -15.64
N GLU A 222 -3.66 29.91 -16.73
CA GLU A 222 -2.51 30.81 -16.75
C GLU A 222 -2.78 31.89 -17.80
N ASP A 223 -2.82 33.16 -17.38
CA ASP A 223 -3.05 34.32 -18.26
C ASP A 223 -4.36 34.25 -19.07
N GLY A 224 -5.44 33.72 -18.45
CA GLY A 224 -6.75 33.55 -19.10
C GLY A 224 -6.81 32.42 -20.12
N LYS A 225 -5.79 31.55 -20.15
CA LYS A 225 -5.73 30.37 -21.02
C LYS A 225 -5.61 29.10 -20.20
N LEU A 226 -6.37 28.07 -20.59
CA LEU A 226 -6.30 26.75 -19.98
C LEU A 226 -5.05 26.01 -20.47
N LYS A 227 -4.10 25.78 -19.57
CA LYS A 227 -2.87 25.02 -19.87
C LYS A 227 -2.84 23.70 -19.13
N LEU A 228 -2.40 22.67 -19.84
CA LEU A 228 -2.15 21.36 -19.27
C LEU A 228 -0.81 21.36 -18.51
N ARG A 229 -0.83 21.12 -17.20
CA ARG A 229 0.38 20.87 -16.42
C ARG A 229 0.68 19.37 -16.35
N SER A 230 1.95 19.05 -16.17
CA SER A 230 2.36 17.67 -15.92
C SER A 230 1.82 17.23 -14.56
N ALA A 231 1.29 16.01 -14.48
CA ALA A 231 0.72 15.40 -13.28
C ALA A 231 1.72 15.20 -12.10
N LEU A 232 2.92 15.76 -12.18
CA LEU A 232 3.94 15.69 -11.14
C LEU A 232 3.74 16.85 -10.17
N GLY A 233 2.91 16.63 -9.17
CA GLY A 233 2.77 17.55 -8.05
C GLY A 233 1.48 17.28 -7.30
N THR A 234 1.60 16.78 -6.08
CA THR A 234 0.57 16.80 -5.04
C THR A 234 0.37 18.25 -4.61
N ILE A 235 -0.26 19.05 -5.47
CA ILE A 235 -0.73 20.37 -5.07
C ILE A 235 -2.04 20.08 -4.35
N GLU A 236 -2.00 20.07 -3.02
CA GLU A 236 -3.21 20.30 -2.24
C GLU A 236 -3.85 21.56 -2.80
N TYR A 237 -5.06 21.39 -3.33
CA TYR A 237 -5.78 22.45 -3.98
C TYR A 237 -7.14 22.56 -3.33
N ASP A 238 -7.55 23.80 -3.11
CA ASP A 238 -8.90 24.09 -2.64
C ASP A 238 -9.87 23.85 -3.80
N VAL A 239 -10.77 22.88 -3.61
CA VAL A 239 -11.75 22.44 -4.60
C VAL A 239 -12.68 23.57 -5.01
N ASP A 240 -13.13 24.38 -4.05
CA ASP A 240 -14.08 25.47 -4.28
C ASP A 240 -13.39 26.63 -4.98
N LYS A 241 -12.19 27.00 -4.52
CA LYS A 241 -11.39 28.04 -5.19
C LYS A 241 -11.05 27.66 -6.64
N TYR A 242 -10.64 26.41 -6.86
CA TYR A 242 -10.32 25.93 -8.21
C TYR A 242 -11.56 25.87 -9.11
N ARG A 243 -12.71 25.48 -8.55
CA ARG A 243 -14.00 25.49 -9.25
C ARG A 243 -14.36 26.89 -9.71
N GLU A 244 -14.27 27.88 -8.83
CA GLU A 244 -14.55 29.28 -9.16
C GLU A 244 -13.63 29.80 -10.27
N GLU A 245 -12.34 29.48 -10.21
CA GLU A 245 -11.33 29.90 -11.19
C GLU A 245 -11.58 29.32 -12.60
N ILE A 246 -11.96 28.04 -12.70
CA ILE A 246 -12.05 27.32 -13.97
C ILE A 246 -13.45 27.34 -14.59
N SER A 247 -14.50 27.48 -13.78
CA SER A 247 -15.90 27.47 -14.24
C SER A 247 -16.22 28.47 -15.37
N PRO A 248 -15.58 29.66 -15.50
CA PRO A 248 -15.86 30.56 -16.62
C PRO A 248 -15.32 30.08 -17.96
N TYR A 249 -14.35 29.16 -17.98
CA TYR A 249 -13.60 28.79 -19.18
C TYR A 249 -14.02 27.44 -19.77
N THR A 250 -14.51 26.52 -18.96
CA THR A 250 -14.94 25.19 -19.40
C THR A 250 -15.93 24.57 -18.43
N GLU A 251 -16.84 23.72 -18.90
CA GLU A 251 -17.69 22.88 -18.03
C GLU A 251 -17.01 21.56 -17.64
N ARG A 252 -15.99 21.14 -18.42
CA ARG A 252 -15.30 19.86 -18.26
C ARG A 252 -13.81 20.06 -18.10
N VAL A 253 -13.24 19.41 -17.10
CA VAL A 253 -11.84 19.53 -16.73
C VAL A 253 -11.19 18.16 -16.67
N TRP A 254 -9.94 18.09 -17.12
CA TRP A 254 -9.16 16.85 -17.07
C TRP A 254 -8.57 16.69 -15.66
N VAL A 255 -8.78 15.51 -15.07
CA VAL A 255 -8.31 15.17 -13.73
C VAL A 255 -7.64 13.81 -13.73
N THR A 256 -6.70 13.62 -12.81
CA THR A 256 -6.11 12.32 -12.46
C THR A 256 -6.89 11.70 -11.31
N PRO A 257 -7.28 10.41 -11.37
CA PRO A 257 -7.90 9.74 -10.24
C PRO A 257 -6.89 9.58 -9.09
N GLY A 258 -7.25 10.01 -7.88
CA GLY A 258 -6.50 9.66 -6.68
C GLY A 258 -6.83 8.24 -6.21
N LEU A 259 -6.53 7.21 -6.99
CA LEU A 259 -6.84 5.84 -6.58
C LEU A 259 -5.95 5.44 -5.38
N PRO A 260 -6.53 4.99 -4.25
CA PRO A 260 -5.72 4.50 -3.13
C PRO A 260 -4.95 3.24 -3.50
N PHE A 261 -3.68 3.18 -3.11
CA PHE A 261 -2.79 2.06 -3.43
C PHE A 261 -3.17 0.77 -2.67
N LEU A 262 -3.97 0.89 -1.61
CA LEU A 262 -4.54 -0.25 -0.90
C LEU A 262 -5.43 -1.16 -1.77
N ILE A 263 -6.07 -0.62 -2.82
CA ILE A 263 -6.87 -1.41 -3.77
C ILE A 263 -5.96 -2.39 -4.54
N PRO A 264 -4.88 -1.91 -5.22
CA PRO A 264 -3.84 -2.77 -5.74
C PRO A 264 -3.29 -3.77 -4.72
N ILE A 265 -3.02 -3.37 -3.48
CA ILE A 265 -2.54 -4.28 -2.41
C ILE A 265 -3.52 -5.42 -2.17
N THR A 266 -4.81 -5.12 -2.08
CA THR A 266 -5.85 -6.14 -1.85
C THR A 266 -5.98 -7.10 -3.02
N LEU A 267 -5.94 -6.59 -4.25
CA LEU A 267 -5.95 -7.44 -5.45
C LEU A 267 -4.65 -8.23 -5.60
N GLY A 268 -3.51 -7.64 -5.25
CA GLY A 268 -2.21 -8.28 -5.21
C GLY A 268 -2.18 -9.41 -4.19
N PHE A 269 -2.83 -9.24 -3.04
CA PHE A 269 -3.01 -10.28 -2.03
C PHE A 269 -3.84 -11.46 -2.56
N ILE A 270 -4.99 -11.19 -3.17
CA ILE A 270 -5.83 -12.22 -3.81
C ILE A 270 -5.01 -12.97 -4.85
N THR A 271 -4.28 -12.23 -5.69
CA THR A 271 -3.45 -12.80 -6.75
C THR A 271 -2.32 -13.66 -6.18
N ALA A 272 -1.59 -13.15 -5.19
CA ALA A 272 -0.50 -13.87 -4.52
C ALA A 272 -1.00 -15.14 -3.85
N TYR A 273 -2.18 -15.09 -3.24
CA TYR A 273 -2.76 -16.24 -2.57
C TYR A 273 -3.19 -17.35 -3.54
N PHE A 274 -3.94 -17.02 -4.60
CA PHE A 274 -4.50 -18.01 -5.52
C PHE A 274 -3.54 -18.40 -6.64
N TYR A 275 -2.81 -17.43 -7.17
CA TYR A 275 -1.97 -17.57 -8.36
C TYR A 275 -0.48 -17.47 -8.03
N GLY A 276 -0.08 -17.14 -6.81
CA GLY A 276 1.34 -16.99 -6.47
C GLY A 276 1.94 -15.68 -6.99
N ASP A 277 3.27 -15.65 -7.07
CA ASP A 277 4.02 -14.48 -7.52
C ASP A 277 4.03 -14.39 -9.06
N LEU A 278 3.40 -13.36 -9.60
CA LEU A 278 3.28 -13.17 -11.05
C LEU A 278 4.63 -12.83 -11.69
N LEU A 279 5.44 -12.02 -11.01
CA LEU A 279 6.75 -11.59 -11.52
C LEU A 279 7.67 -12.80 -11.62
N PHE A 280 7.74 -13.60 -10.55
CA PHE A 280 8.56 -14.80 -10.51
C PHE A 280 8.14 -15.81 -11.57
N LYS A 281 6.83 -16.01 -11.78
CA LYS A 281 6.30 -16.87 -12.85
C LYS A 281 6.67 -16.37 -14.24
N LEU A 282 6.58 -15.06 -14.47
CA LEU A 282 6.93 -14.46 -15.75
C LEU A 282 8.43 -14.59 -16.03
N LEU A 283 9.29 -14.39 -15.02
CA LEU A 283 10.72 -14.62 -15.13
C LEU A 283 11.03 -16.10 -15.44
N PHE A 284 10.40 -17.04 -14.73
CA PHE A 284 10.59 -18.47 -14.99
C PHE A 284 10.11 -18.91 -16.39
N TYR A 285 9.15 -18.19 -16.99
CA TYR A 285 8.72 -18.48 -18.36
C TYR A 285 9.69 -17.89 -19.41
N LEU A 286 10.36 -16.78 -19.08
CA LEU A 286 11.27 -16.09 -20.00
C LEU A 286 12.70 -16.65 -19.99
N PHE A 287 13.12 -17.33 -18.92
CA PHE A 287 14.45 -17.91 -18.72
C PHE A 287 14.37 -19.41 -18.47
#